data_AF-A0A196SPV2-F1
#
_entry.id   AF-A0A196SPV2-F1
#
_cell.length_a   1.000
_cell.length_b   1.000
_cell.length_c   1.000
_cell.angle_alpha   90.00
_cell.angle_beta   90.00
_cell.angle_gamma   90.00
#
_symmetry.space_group_name_H-M   'P 1'
#
loop_
_entity.id
_entity.type
_entity.pdbx_description
1 polymer ?
#
loop_
_entity_poly.entity_id
_entity_poly.type
_entity_poly.pdbx_seq_one_letter_code
_entity_poly.pdbx_strand_id
1 'polypeptide(L)'
;MKCQEDLRTACLYNSFGIVTILQGEILSVYKYLNDTSVDEKVEIRACNALTIIHSLVTNPEVVPYVIESNMLYFIVPLIESRNKRFVNIRKVCLAVIFEISMHKRNPNLIIQLFLQGLVQSCLSVFERVEMNEKNTITLIVYNVLTSDNMLNYILQRQKLTQIIGSFLVKCGIECTMSGDKKTLNDYRQKVLDYLALSGSRDLVNSINEEVRRQTELR
;
A
#
# COMPACT_ATOMS: atom_id res chain seq x y z
N MET A 1 -7.22 26.63 -9.98
CA MET A 1 -5.95 25.88 -9.95
C MET A 1 -6.15 24.37 -10.14
N LYS A 2 -6.96 23.67 -9.34
CA LYS A 2 -7.16 22.21 -9.45
C LYS A 2 -7.56 21.71 -10.87
N CYS A 3 -8.50 22.42 -11.52
CA CYS A 3 -8.91 22.14 -12.91
C CYS A 3 -7.76 22.22 -13.95
N GLN A 4 -6.72 23.04 -13.72
CA GLN A 4 -5.56 23.09 -14.63
C GLN A 4 -4.60 21.92 -14.41
N GLU A 5 -4.50 21.38 -13.20
CA GLU A 5 -3.67 20.21 -12.91
C GLU A 5 -4.32 18.94 -13.43
N ASP A 6 -5.62 18.79 -13.25
CA ASP A 6 -6.38 17.65 -13.77
C ASP A 6 -6.31 17.57 -15.31
N LEU A 7 -6.41 18.70 -16.00
CA LEU A 7 -6.25 18.75 -17.46
C LEU A 7 -4.84 18.32 -17.89
N ARG A 8 -3.79 18.74 -17.16
CA ARG A 8 -2.40 18.37 -17.48
C ARG A 8 -2.18 16.87 -17.35
N THR A 9 -2.67 16.26 -16.28
CA THR A 9 -2.50 14.82 -16.03
C THR A 9 -3.32 13.99 -17.01
N ALA A 10 -4.52 14.45 -17.39
CA ALA A 10 -5.32 13.85 -18.45
C ALA A 10 -4.62 13.93 -19.83
N CYS A 11 -4.07 15.10 -20.20
CA CYS A 11 -3.29 15.23 -21.43
C CYS A 11 -2.04 14.35 -21.42
N LEU A 12 -1.35 14.26 -20.28
CA LEU A 12 -0.17 13.43 -20.13
C LEU A 12 -0.50 11.95 -20.32
N TYR A 13 -1.53 11.43 -19.65
CA TYR A 13 -1.94 10.02 -19.77
C TYR A 13 -2.37 9.66 -21.20
N ASN A 14 -3.06 10.57 -21.89
CA ASN A 14 -3.50 10.36 -23.27
C ASN A 14 -2.39 10.59 -24.31
N SER A 15 -1.20 11.03 -23.90
CA SER A 15 -0.07 11.20 -24.82
C SER A 15 0.47 9.84 -25.26
N PHE A 16 0.78 9.73 -26.56
CA PHE A 16 1.22 8.47 -27.16
C PHE A 16 2.47 7.92 -26.45
N GLY A 17 2.39 6.66 -26.03
CA GLY A 17 3.53 5.92 -25.48
C GLY A 17 3.88 6.24 -24.02
N ILE A 18 3.18 7.14 -23.33
CA ILE A 18 3.53 7.53 -21.96
C ILE A 18 3.53 6.35 -20.98
N VAL A 19 2.55 5.46 -21.09
CA VAL A 19 2.42 4.27 -20.23
C VAL A 19 3.63 3.36 -20.43
N THR A 20 3.99 3.08 -21.69
CA THR A 20 5.14 2.25 -22.07
C THR A 20 6.46 2.88 -21.61
N ILE A 21 6.62 4.19 -21.77
CA ILE A 21 7.83 4.91 -21.35
C ILE A 21 8.01 4.81 -19.83
N LEU A 22 6.97 5.13 -19.06
CA LEU A 22 7.03 5.08 -17.60
C LEU A 22 7.24 3.65 -17.07
N GLN A 23 6.63 2.63 -17.70
CA GLN A 23 6.93 1.23 -17.39
C GLN A 23 8.39 0.88 -17.70
N GLY A 24 8.93 1.36 -18.83
CA GLY A 24 10.34 1.19 -19.19
C GLY A 24 11.29 1.82 -18.17
N GLU A 25 10.97 3.00 -17.65
CA GLU A 25 11.73 3.65 -16.59
C GLU A 25 11.76 2.80 -15.31
N ILE A 26 10.61 2.23 -14.90
CA ILE A 26 10.54 1.31 -13.75
C ILE A 26 11.38 0.04 -14.00
N LEU A 27 11.22 -0.59 -15.17
CA LEU A 27 11.92 -1.82 -15.53
C LEU A 27 13.44 -1.62 -15.60
N SER A 28 13.91 -0.42 -15.97
CA SER A 28 15.34 -0.11 -16.01
C SER A 28 16.04 -0.27 -14.65
N VAL A 29 15.28 -0.15 -13.56
CA VAL A 29 15.76 -0.24 -12.18
C VAL A 29 15.84 -1.69 -11.68
N TYR A 30 15.15 -2.64 -12.34
CA TYR A 30 15.00 -4.01 -11.84
C TYR A 30 16.33 -4.76 -11.71
N LYS A 31 17.30 -4.46 -12.58
CA LYS A 31 18.65 -5.04 -12.49
C LYS A 31 19.35 -4.71 -11.16
N TYR A 32 18.92 -3.66 -10.46
CA TYR A 32 19.48 -3.25 -9.17
C TYR A 32 18.71 -3.72 -7.94
N LEU A 33 17.67 -4.56 -8.10
CA LEU A 33 16.84 -5.01 -6.97
C LEU A 33 17.65 -5.67 -5.86
N ASN A 34 18.71 -6.40 -6.22
CA ASN A 34 19.61 -7.10 -5.29
C ASN A 34 21.03 -6.53 -5.29
N ASP A 35 21.30 -5.49 -6.10
CA ASP A 35 22.64 -4.94 -6.27
C ASP A 35 22.78 -3.64 -5.47
N THR A 36 23.77 -3.58 -4.59
CA THR A 36 24.05 -2.41 -3.75
C THR A 36 24.63 -1.22 -4.53
N SER A 37 24.99 -1.39 -5.80
CA SER A 37 25.64 -0.39 -6.67
C SER A 37 24.67 0.52 -7.44
N VAL A 38 23.53 0.87 -6.83
CA VAL A 38 22.63 1.89 -7.40
C VAL A 38 23.30 3.25 -7.32
N ASP A 39 23.53 3.87 -8.48
CA ASP A 39 23.93 5.27 -8.58
C ASP A 39 22.76 6.19 -8.21
N GLU A 40 23.06 7.29 -7.53
CA GLU A 40 22.10 8.33 -7.14
C GLU A 40 21.32 8.86 -8.36
N LYS A 41 21.99 8.96 -9.52
CA LYS A 41 21.33 9.37 -10.78
C LYS A 41 20.23 8.42 -11.22
N VAL A 42 20.42 7.12 -11.04
CA VAL A 42 19.41 6.09 -11.38
C VAL A 42 18.23 6.19 -10.42
N GLU A 43 18.53 6.37 -9.13
CA GLU A 43 17.51 6.57 -8.09
C GLU A 43 16.64 7.79 -8.37
N ILE A 44 17.25 8.96 -8.63
CA ILE A 44 16.54 10.21 -8.95
C ILE A 44 15.66 10.03 -10.20
N ARG A 45 16.19 9.39 -11.25
CA ARG A 45 15.44 9.14 -12.49
C ARG A 45 14.21 8.27 -12.25
N ALA A 46 14.36 7.19 -11.47
CA ALA A 46 13.27 6.32 -11.08
C ALA A 46 12.22 7.06 -10.24
N CYS A 47 12.66 7.83 -9.24
CA CYS A 47 11.78 8.65 -8.41
C CYS A 47 11.01 9.69 -9.23
N ASN A 48 11.62 10.30 -10.25
CA ASN A 48 10.94 11.23 -11.15
C ASN A 48 9.85 10.52 -11.97
N ALA A 49 10.13 9.34 -12.52
CA ALA A 49 9.12 8.55 -13.23
C ALA A 49 7.96 8.13 -12.31
N LEU A 50 8.25 7.69 -11.08
CA LEU A 50 7.25 7.35 -10.08
C LEU A 50 6.45 8.59 -9.61
N THR A 51 7.08 9.76 -9.56
CA THR A 51 6.40 11.03 -9.23
C THR A 51 5.41 11.42 -10.33
N ILE A 52 5.75 11.15 -11.60
CA ILE A 52 4.80 11.31 -12.69
C ILE A 52 3.62 10.35 -12.50
N ILE A 53 3.86 9.07 -12.21
CA ILE A 53 2.78 8.11 -11.91
C ILE A 53 1.93 8.58 -10.72
N HIS A 54 2.55 9.10 -9.66
CA HIS A 54 1.84 9.70 -8.53
C HIS A 54 0.92 10.83 -8.99
N SER A 55 1.39 11.73 -9.85
CA SER A 55 0.55 12.81 -10.39
C SER A 55 -0.60 12.31 -11.28
N LEU A 56 -0.48 11.15 -11.92
CA LEU A 56 -1.58 10.58 -12.70
C LEU A 56 -2.68 10.04 -11.79
N VAL A 57 -2.31 9.40 -10.67
CA VAL A 57 -3.27 8.80 -9.74
C VAL A 57 -3.95 9.80 -8.81
N THR A 58 -3.46 11.04 -8.69
CA THR A 58 -4.18 12.11 -7.98
C THR A 58 -5.43 12.57 -8.74
N ASN A 59 -5.46 12.41 -10.07
CA ASN A 59 -6.61 12.79 -10.89
C ASN A 59 -7.68 11.69 -10.88
N PRO A 60 -8.90 11.97 -10.36
CA PRO A 60 -9.97 10.98 -10.23
C PRO A 60 -10.50 10.47 -11.58
N GLU A 61 -10.34 11.21 -12.67
CA GLU A 61 -10.73 10.78 -14.01
C GLU A 61 -9.70 9.83 -14.63
N VAL A 62 -8.42 9.98 -14.29
CA VAL A 62 -7.30 9.22 -14.88
C VAL A 62 -6.99 7.95 -14.09
N VAL A 63 -7.10 8.00 -12.77
CA VAL A 63 -6.73 6.88 -11.89
C VAL A 63 -7.37 5.54 -12.24
N PRO A 64 -8.65 5.43 -12.69
CA PRO A 64 -9.23 4.13 -13.06
C PRO A 64 -8.47 3.48 -14.23
N TYR A 65 -8.13 4.28 -15.25
CA TYR A 65 -7.40 3.78 -16.42
C TYR A 65 -5.96 3.37 -16.07
N VAL A 66 -5.30 4.10 -15.16
CA VAL A 66 -3.96 3.72 -14.66
C VAL A 66 -4.01 2.35 -13.99
N ILE A 67 -5.03 2.09 -13.15
CA ILE A 67 -5.18 0.79 -12.48
C ILE A 67 -5.52 -0.31 -13.49
N GLU A 68 -6.45 -0.07 -14.43
CA GLU A 68 -6.85 -1.03 -15.47
C GLU A 68 -5.70 -1.42 -16.41
N SER A 69 -4.77 -0.49 -16.67
CA SER A 69 -3.59 -0.76 -17.49
C SER A 69 -2.57 -1.72 -16.84
N ASN A 70 -2.78 -2.09 -15.57
CA ASN A 70 -1.84 -2.87 -14.74
C ASN A 70 -0.44 -2.26 -14.61
N MET A 71 -0.30 -0.95 -14.89
CA MET A 71 0.97 -0.23 -14.76
C MET A 71 1.57 -0.32 -13.34
N LEU A 72 0.71 -0.32 -12.31
CA LEU A 72 1.15 -0.35 -10.92
C LEU A 72 1.74 -1.69 -10.49
N TYR A 73 1.45 -2.79 -11.20
CA TYR A 73 2.03 -4.10 -10.91
C TYR A 73 3.56 -4.08 -10.95
N PHE A 74 4.14 -3.25 -11.82
CA PHE A 74 5.59 -3.08 -11.94
C PHE A 74 6.25 -2.40 -10.72
N ILE A 75 5.46 -1.81 -9.83
CA ILE A 75 5.98 -1.14 -8.64
C ILE A 75 6.21 -2.16 -7.49
N VAL A 76 5.53 -3.31 -7.50
CA VAL A 76 5.59 -4.32 -6.43
C VAL A 76 7.03 -4.75 -6.08
N PRO A 77 7.89 -5.14 -7.04
CA PRO A 77 9.27 -5.52 -6.71
C PRO A 77 10.10 -4.38 -6.12
N LEU A 78 9.81 -3.13 -6.49
CA LEU A 78 10.51 -1.96 -5.94
C LEU A 78 10.16 -1.76 -4.46
N ILE A 79 8.90 -1.98 -4.09
CA ILE A 79 8.45 -1.93 -2.69
C ILE A 79 9.13 -3.05 -1.89
N GLU A 80 9.12 -4.27 -2.42
CA GLU A 80 9.64 -5.46 -1.73
C GLU A 80 11.16 -5.53 -1.65
N SER A 81 11.87 -4.75 -2.46
CA SER A 81 13.33 -4.76 -2.48
C SER A 81 13.93 -4.59 -1.08
N ARG A 82 14.93 -5.41 -0.76
CA ARG A 82 15.74 -5.33 0.47
C ARG A 82 16.95 -4.41 0.32
N ASN A 83 17.14 -3.83 -0.87
CA ASN A 83 18.25 -2.93 -1.14
C ASN A 83 18.09 -1.64 -0.31
N LYS A 84 19.11 -1.32 0.50
CA LYS A 84 19.11 -0.12 1.33
C LYS A 84 19.09 1.17 0.52
N ARG A 85 19.52 1.14 -0.75
CA ARG A 85 19.46 2.29 -1.67
C ARG A 85 18.07 2.53 -2.23
N PHE A 86 17.13 1.60 -2.07
CA PHE A 86 15.77 1.74 -2.58
C PHE A 86 14.82 2.47 -1.61
N VAL A 87 15.31 3.01 -0.49
CA VAL A 87 14.44 3.65 0.51
C VAL A 87 13.63 4.80 -0.09
N ASN A 88 14.23 5.67 -0.88
CA ASN A 88 13.51 6.80 -1.48
C ASN A 88 12.55 6.33 -2.59
N ILE A 89 12.97 5.37 -3.42
CA ILE A 89 12.10 4.74 -4.42
C ILE A 89 10.87 4.15 -3.71
N ARG A 90 11.06 3.38 -2.63
CA ARG A 90 9.98 2.78 -1.85
C ARG A 90 9.05 3.83 -1.26
N LYS A 91 9.57 4.94 -0.74
CA LYS A 91 8.74 6.05 -0.24
C LYS A 91 7.82 6.62 -1.33
N VAL A 92 8.33 6.84 -2.54
CA VAL A 92 7.48 7.32 -3.66
C VAL A 92 6.48 6.25 -4.09
N CYS A 93 6.86 4.97 -4.11
CA CYS A 93 5.96 3.86 -4.42
C CYS A 93 4.80 3.77 -3.41
N LEU A 94 5.09 3.88 -2.11
CA LEU A 94 4.09 3.92 -1.05
C LEU A 94 3.18 5.15 -1.17
N ALA A 95 3.72 6.30 -1.59
CA ALA A 95 2.92 7.50 -1.85
C ALA A 95 1.92 7.28 -2.99
N VAL A 96 2.31 6.62 -4.09
CA VAL A 96 1.39 6.23 -5.17
C VAL A 96 0.23 5.37 -4.65
N ILE A 97 0.53 4.33 -3.87
CA ILE A 97 -0.50 3.44 -3.30
C ILE A 97 -1.39 4.18 -2.31
N PHE A 98 -0.80 5.04 -1.48
CA PHE A 98 -1.52 5.88 -0.52
C PHE A 98 -2.50 6.82 -1.22
N GLU A 99 -2.07 7.51 -2.28
CA GLU A 99 -2.91 8.40 -3.06
C GLU A 99 -4.10 7.65 -3.67
N ILE A 100 -3.88 6.45 -4.22
CA ILE A 100 -4.98 5.62 -4.73
C ILE A 100 -5.97 5.25 -3.61
N SER A 101 -5.46 4.92 -2.43
CA SER A 101 -6.29 4.58 -1.27
C SER A 101 -7.15 5.74 -0.75
N MET A 102 -6.79 7.00 -1.09
CA MET A 102 -7.59 8.19 -0.75
C MET A 102 -8.87 8.32 -1.60
N HIS A 103 -8.98 7.62 -2.74
CA HIS A 103 -10.17 7.63 -3.61
C HIS A 103 -11.33 6.79 -3.05
N LYS A 104 -11.69 7.02 -1.78
CA LYS A 104 -12.70 6.26 -1.00
C LYS A 104 -14.08 6.18 -1.66
N ARG A 105 -14.40 7.10 -2.57
CA ARG A 105 -15.66 7.14 -3.31
C ARG A 105 -15.75 6.11 -4.45
N ASN A 106 -14.63 5.48 -4.82
CA ASN A 106 -14.55 4.50 -5.90
C ASN A 106 -14.14 3.13 -5.35
N PRO A 107 -15.08 2.34 -4.80
CA PRO A 107 -14.76 1.07 -4.14
C PRO A 107 -14.06 0.06 -5.08
N ASN A 108 -14.33 0.13 -6.38
CA ASN A 108 -13.68 -0.72 -7.39
C ASN A 108 -12.16 -0.51 -7.46
N LEU A 109 -11.67 0.73 -7.28
CA LEU A 109 -10.24 1.03 -7.29
C LEU A 109 -9.53 0.35 -6.11
N ILE A 110 -10.14 0.42 -4.93
CA ILE A 110 -9.61 -0.21 -3.71
C ILE A 110 -9.55 -1.74 -3.86
N ILE A 111 -10.60 -2.34 -4.43
CA ILE A 111 -10.64 -3.78 -4.70
C ILE A 111 -9.57 -4.17 -5.71
N GLN A 112 -9.42 -3.44 -6.82
CA GLN A 112 -8.39 -3.73 -7.83
C GLN A 112 -6.97 -3.58 -7.25
N LEU A 113 -6.73 -2.54 -6.44
CA LEU A 113 -5.46 -2.34 -5.76
C LEU A 113 -5.10 -3.54 -4.86
N PHE A 114 -6.10 -4.13 -4.21
CA PHE A 114 -5.93 -5.36 -3.43
C PHE A 114 -5.69 -6.60 -4.32
N LEU A 115 -6.41 -6.72 -5.43
CA LEU A 115 -6.27 -7.84 -6.38
C LEU A 115 -4.89 -7.87 -7.07
N GLN A 116 -4.31 -6.69 -7.34
CA GLN A 116 -2.97 -6.55 -7.91
C GLN A 116 -1.84 -6.84 -6.91
N GLY A 117 -2.16 -7.15 -5.64
CA GLY A 117 -1.16 -7.48 -4.62
C GLY A 117 -0.44 -6.27 -4.01
N LEU A 118 -0.87 -5.04 -4.31
CA LEU A 118 -0.19 -3.82 -3.86
C LEU A 118 -0.28 -3.64 -2.33
N VAL A 119 -1.44 -3.91 -1.73
CA VAL A 119 -1.58 -3.86 -0.26
C VAL A 119 -0.69 -4.91 0.40
N GLN A 120 -0.71 -6.13 -0.13
CA GLN A 120 0.03 -7.27 0.39
C GLN A 120 1.54 -7.01 0.35
N SER A 121 2.01 -6.38 -0.74
CA SER A 121 3.39 -5.91 -0.87
C SER A 121 3.76 -4.92 0.24
N CYS A 122 2.91 -3.91 0.51
CA CYS A 122 3.09 -2.98 1.64
C CYS A 122 3.14 -3.70 2.99
N LEU A 123 2.25 -4.69 3.21
CA LEU A 123 2.24 -5.48 4.45
C LEU A 123 3.53 -6.30 4.63
N SER A 124 4.07 -6.84 3.53
CA SER A 124 5.27 -7.69 3.56
C SER A 124 6.54 -6.95 4.01
N VAL A 125 6.56 -5.63 3.85
CA VAL A 125 7.73 -4.80 4.18
C VAL A 125 7.62 -4.12 5.54
N PHE A 126 6.43 -4.13 6.14
CA PHE A 126 6.12 -3.35 7.34
C PHE A 126 7.13 -3.50 8.47
N GLU A 127 7.56 -4.72 8.80
CA GLU A 127 8.49 -4.97 9.92
C GLU A 127 9.91 -4.43 9.69
N ARG A 128 10.34 -4.31 8.44
CA ARG A 128 11.72 -3.96 8.07
C ARG A 128 11.92 -2.50 7.69
N VAL A 129 10.84 -1.72 7.58
CA VAL A 129 10.89 -0.32 7.14
C VAL A 129 10.92 0.66 8.32
N GLU A 130 11.29 1.91 8.04
CA GLU A 130 11.35 2.95 9.06
C GLU A 130 9.97 3.47 9.44
N MET A 131 9.88 4.17 10.58
CA MET A 131 8.62 4.67 11.14
C MET A 131 7.78 5.50 10.14
N ASN A 132 8.42 6.28 9.28
CA ASN A 132 7.72 7.07 8.26
C ASN A 132 6.99 6.18 7.24
N GLU A 133 7.67 5.16 6.73
CA GLU A 133 7.07 4.18 5.81
C GLU A 133 5.99 3.36 6.53
N LYS A 134 6.22 2.97 7.79
CA LYS A 134 5.21 2.28 8.63
C LYS A 134 3.94 3.11 8.75
N ASN A 135 4.05 4.42 9.03
CA ASN A 135 2.90 5.31 9.13
C ASN A 135 2.12 5.37 7.81
N THR A 136 2.80 5.47 6.67
CA THR A 136 2.14 5.45 5.35
C THR A 136 1.42 4.12 5.10
N ILE A 137 2.05 2.98 5.40
CA ILE A 137 1.45 1.65 5.25
C ILE A 137 0.21 1.51 6.13
N THR A 138 0.28 1.96 7.38
CA THR A 138 -0.86 1.98 8.30
C THR A 138 -2.02 2.79 7.76
N LEU A 139 -1.75 3.97 7.19
CA LEU A 139 -2.78 4.80 6.58
C LEU A 139 -3.40 4.14 5.33
N ILE A 140 -2.60 3.50 4.49
CA ILE A 140 -3.10 2.71 3.34
C ILE A 140 -4.09 1.65 3.83
N VAL A 141 -3.71 0.85 4.83
CA VAL A 141 -4.56 -0.21 5.37
C VAL A 141 -5.82 0.35 6.02
N TYR A 142 -5.72 1.45 6.77
CA TYR A 142 -6.88 2.13 7.34
C TYR A 142 -7.87 2.55 6.24
N ASN A 143 -7.40 3.13 5.14
CA ASN A 143 -8.29 3.55 4.04
C ASN A 143 -8.97 2.36 3.36
N VAL A 144 -8.23 1.27 3.15
CA VAL A 144 -8.76 0.01 2.60
C VAL A 144 -9.85 -0.55 3.51
N LEU A 145 -9.64 -0.55 4.82
CA LEU A 145 -10.60 -1.09 5.81
C LEU A 145 -11.79 -0.18 6.08
N THR A 146 -11.68 1.12 5.81
CA THR A 146 -12.81 2.06 5.95
C THR A 146 -13.89 1.81 4.89
N SER A 147 -13.58 1.09 3.79
CA SER A 147 -14.57 0.73 2.77
C SER A 147 -15.33 -0.54 3.18
N ASP A 148 -16.63 -0.41 3.48
CA ASP A 148 -17.47 -1.55 3.87
C ASP A 148 -17.50 -2.67 2.83
N ASN A 149 -17.51 -2.32 1.53
CA ASN A 149 -17.44 -3.29 0.43
C ASN A 149 -16.14 -4.10 0.47
N MET A 150 -15.01 -3.42 0.69
CA MET A 150 -13.71 -4.05 0.78
C MET A 150 -13.58 -4.90 2.05
N LEU A 151 -14.08 -4.40 3.18
CA LEU A 151 -14.09 -5.16 4.42
C LEU A 151 -14.87 -6.46 4.27
N ASN A 152 -16.07 -6.41 3.69
CA ASN A 152 -16.86 -7.60 3.40
C ASN A 152 -16.11 -8.57 2.47
N TYR A 153 -15.43 -8.05 1.44
CA TYR A 153 -14.59 -8.85 0.55
C TYR A 153 -13.43 -9.55 1.29
N ILE A 154 -12.76 -8.85 2.20
CA ILE A 154 -11.67 -9.40 3.04
C ILE A 154 -12.22 -10.48 3.97
N LEU A 155 -13.34 -10.21 4.64
CA LEU A 155 -13.94 -11.12 5.62
C LEU A 155 -14.47 -12.38 4.96
N GLN A 156 -14.88 -12.36 3.69
CA GLN A 156 -15.28 -13.58 2.96
C GLN A 156 -14.11 -14.52 2.64
N ARG A 157 -12.86 -14.10 2.82
CA ARG A 157 -11.66 -14.84 2.42
C ARG A 157 -10.71 -15.04 3.61
N GLN A 158 -10.78 -16.23 4.22
CA GLN A 158 -10.01 -16.58 5.42
C GLN A 158 -8.53 -16.18 5.36
N LYS A 159 -7.81 -16.49 4.27
CA LYS A 159 -6.38 -16.14 4.13
C LYS A 159 -6.12 -14.63 4.25
N LEU A 160 -6.98 -13.80 3.66
CA LEU A 160 -6.81 -12.34 3.70
C LEU A 160 -7.13 -11.79 5.09
N THR A 161 -8.18 -12.33 5.71
CA THR A 161 -8.54 -12.00 7.09
C THR A 161 -7.41 -12.31 8.06
N GLN A 162 -6.71 -13.44 7.89
CA GLN A 162 -5.55 -13.81 8.70
C GLN A 162 -4.38 -12.83 8.53
N ILE A 163 -4.03 -12.50 7.28
CA ILE A 163 -2.94 -11.57 6.97
C ILE A 163 -3.23 -10.20 7.59
N ILE A 164 -4.41 -9.63 7.34
CA ILE A 164 -4.79 -8.31 7.86
C ILE A 164 -4.93 -8.33 9.38
N GLY A 165 -5.49 -9.39 9.97
CA GLY A 165 -5.59 -9.54 11.41
C GLY A 165 -4.22 -9.53 12.10
N SER A 166 -3.26 -10.29 11.56
CA SER A 166 -1.88 -10.29 12.07
C SER A 166 -1.20 -8.93 11.91
N PHE A 167 -1.48 -8.20 10.84
CA PHE A 167 -0.95 -6.85 10.62
C PHE A 167 -1.53 -5.83 11.60
N LEU A 168 -2.85 -5.79 11.80
CA LEU A 168 -3.51 -4.83 12.70
C LEU A 168 -3.00 -4.93 14.14
N VAL A 169 -2.59 -6.12 14.53
CA VAL A 169 -1.96 -6.40 15.81
C VAL A 169 -0.59 -5.76 15.89
N LYS A 170 0.28 -6.03 14.90
CA LYS A 170 1.62 -5.43 14.79
C LYS A 170 1.53 -3.89 14.71
N CYS A 171 0.61 -3.37 13.90
CA CYS A 171 0.37 -1.94 13.75
C CYS A 171 -0.12 -1.29 15.05
N GLY A 172 -1.03 -1.92 15.78
CA GLY A 172 -1.53 -1.41 17.06
C GLY A 172 -0.44 -1.32 18.14
N ILE A 173 0.62 -2.12 18.01
CA ILE A 173 1.80 -2.07 18.88
C ILE A 173 2.70 -0.89 18.50
N GLU A 174 2.90 -0.65 17.20
CA GLU A 174 3.92 0.29 16.70
C GLU A 174 3.42 1.73 16.49
N CYS A 175 2.15 1.96 16.14
CA CYS A 175 1.68 3.29 15.72
C CYS A 175 1.03 4.09 16.86
N THR A 176 1.70 5.15 17.34
CA THR A 176 1.14 6.09 18.33
C THR A 176 0.40 7.29 17.72
N MET A 177 0.58 7.60 16.44
CA MET A 177 0.23 8.91 15.86
C MET A 177 -0.63 8.81 14.59
N SER A 178 -1.96 8.82 14.72
CA SER A 178 -2.92 9.45 13.79
C SER A 178 -4.35 9.18 14.28
N GLY A 179 -5.20 10.19 14.19
CA GLY A 179 -6.54 10.24 14.79
C GLY A 179 -7.53 9.31 14.09
N ASP A 180 -7.57 8.05 14.54
CA ASP A 180 -8.78 7.21 14.58
C ASP A 180 -8.46 5.82 15.18
N LYS A 181 -7.64 5.78 16.24
CA LYS A 181 -7.30 4.54 16.94
C LYS A 181 -8.55 3.74 17.31
N LYS A 182 -9.64 4.42 17.66
CA LYS A 182 -10.93 3.80 17.98
C LYS A 182 -11.48 3.03 16.78
N THR A 183 -11.60 3.67 15.62
CA THR A 183 -12.12 3.07 14.39
C THR A 183 -11.26 1.89 13.92
N LEU A 184 -9.92 2.04 13.95
CA LEU A 184 -9.01 0.95 13.59
C LEU A 184 -9.11 -0.23 14.57
N ASN A 185 -9.27 0.05 15.87
CA ASN A 185 -9.50 -0.96 16.89
C ASN A 185 -10.86 -1.66 16.71
N ASP A 186 -11.90 -0.94 16.29
CA ASP A 186 -13.21 -1.52 15.99
C ASP A 186 -13.10 -2.50 14.80
N TYR A 187 -12.39 -2.11 13.74
CA TYR A 187 -12.14 -3.02 12.61
C TYR A 187 -11.23 -4.20 13.00
N ARG A 188 -10.22 -3.97 13.85
CA ARG A 188 -9.40 -5.05 14.42
C ARG A 188 -10.27 -6.05 15.17
N GLN A 189 -11.19 -5.59 16.02
CA GLN A 189 -12.08 -6.47 16.77
C GLN A 189 -12.95 -7.30 15.83
N LYS A 190 -13.57 -6.69 14.82
CA LYS A 190 -14.35 -7.40 13.78
C LYS A 190 -13.55 -8.51 13.09
N VAL A 191 -12.28 -8.24 12.75
CA VAL A 191 -11.39 -9.22 12.12
C VAL A 191 -11.06 -10.37 13.10
N LEU A 192 -10.78 -10.07 14.36
CA LEU A 192 -10.52 -11.10 15.39
C LEU A 192 -11.75 -11.98 15.64
N ASP A 193 -12.94 -11.39 15.70
CA ASP A 193 -14.19 -12.12 15.90
C ASP A 193 -14.43 -13.10 14.74
N TYR A 194 -14.19 -12.68 13.49
CA TYR A 194 -14.30 -13.56 12.33
C TYR A 194 -13.26 -14.70 12.36
N LEU A 195 -12.02 -14.41 12.75
CA LEU A 195 -10.98 -15.44 12.91
C LEU A 195 -11.33 -16.47 13.98
N ALA A 196 -11.97 -16.04 15.07
CA ALA A 196 -12.47 -16.92 16.12
C ALA A 196 -13.61 -17.82 15.62
N LEU A 197 -14.55 -17.26 14.85
CA LEU A 197 -15.67 -17.99 14.26
C LEU A 197 -15.23 -18.99 13.17
N SER A 198 -14.20 -18.67 12.39
CA SER A 198 -13.67 -19.52 11.31
C SER A 198 -12.78 -20.67 11.80
N GLY A 199 -12.74 -20.93 13.12
CA GLY A 199 -11.98 -22.05 13.70
C GLY A 199 -10.47 -21.81 13.80
N SER A 200 -9.98 -20.61 13.50
CA SER A 200 -8.55 -20.24 13.60
C SER A 200 -8.19 -19.77 15.02
N ARG A 201 -8.65 -20.48 16.07
CA ARG A 201 -8.49 -20.05 17.48
C ARG A 201 -7.03 -19.96 17.90
N ASP A 202 -6.16 -20.84 17.39
CA ASP A 202 -4.72 -20.81 17.70
C ASP A 202 -4.06 -19.54 17.19
N LEU A 203 -4.46 -19.06 16.01
CA LEU A 203 -3.98 -17.80 15.46
C LEU A 203 -4.50 -16.62 16.29
N VAL A 204 -5.77 -16.64 16.70
CA VAL A 204 -6.35 -15.61 17.58
C VAL A 204 -5.64 -15.57 18.93
N ASN A 205 -5.31 -16.73 19.50
CA ASN A 205 -4.58 -16.83 20.76
C ASN A 205 -3.14 -16.33 20.63
N SER A 206 -2.42 -16.75 19.58
CA SER A 206 -1.07 -16.28 19.28
C SER A 206 -1.03 -14.76 19.08
N ILE A 207 -2.03 -14.22 18.37
CA ILE A 207 -2.23 -12.79 18.20
C ILE A 207 -2.45 -12.09 19.55
N ASN A 208 -3.35 -12.61 20.40
CA ASN A 208 -3.67 -12.00 21.69
C ASN A 208 -2.50 -12.07 22.69
N GLU A 209 -1.71 -13.16 22.66
CA GLU A 209 -0.49 -13.30 23.45
C GLU A 209 0.58 -12.29 23.05
N GLU A 210 0.79 -12.08 21.76
CA GLU A 210 1.77 -11.11 21.27
C GLU A 210 1.42 -9.67 21.70
N VAL A 211 0.12 -9.36 21.72
CA VAL A 211 -0.39 -8.08 22.23
C VAL A 211 -0.16 -7.93 23.73
N ARG A 212 -0.40 -9.00 24.51
CA ARG A 212 -0.19 -9.00 25.97
C ARG A 212 1.28 -8.80 26.32
N ARG A 213 2.20 -9.56 25.71
CA ARG A 213 3.65 -9.44 25.94
C ARG A 213 4.16 -8.01 25.75
N GLN A 214 3.65 -7.30 24.74
CA GLN A 214 4.09 -5.94 24.43
C GLN A 214 3.43 -4.86 25.31
N THR A 215 2.25 -5.15 25.88
CA THR A 215 1.59 -4.25 26.84
C THR A 215 2.27 -4.33 28.21
N GLU A 216 2.85 -5.49 28.57
CA GLU A 216 3.60 -5.72 29.81
C GLU A 216 5.06 -5.20 29.75
N LEU A 217 5.59 -4.92 28.55
CA LEU A 217 6.93 -4.36 28.32
C LEU A 217 6.95 -2.80 28.24
N ARG A 218 5.80 -2.14 28.41
CA ARG A 218 5.65 -0.68 28.49
C ARG A 218 5.29 -0.24 29.90
#